data_AF-A0A504J3Z7-F1
#
_entry.id   AF-A0A504J3Z7-F1
#
_cell.length_a   1.000
_cell.length_b   1.000
_cell.length_c   1.000
_cell.angle_alpha   90.00
_cell.angle_beta   90.00
_cell.angle_gamma   90.00
#
_symmetry.space_group_name_H-M   'P 1'
#
loop_
_entity.id
_entity.type
_entity.pdbx_description
1 polymer ?
#
loop_
_entity_poly.entity_id
_entity_poly.type
_entity_poly.pdbx_seq_one_letter_code
_entity_poly.pdbx_strand_id
1 'polypeptide(L)'
;MGNRSRLFIQKKDKEIVLFESNNSLPFFWLTLVDKGEVVRALKYWRKLEKLEQYGEEEEIMESLEEYSTYIEISRKSLLQNITIAKQLLSTHFSKVIALYGDFVDFIQSNLNEEDTLYIDMIQFSSFYDSVDIFEKVILQEIDAVHQKKARNITFLDSNDLIASGTGFVNLLFVDFSKCDTYQNALKNRKSAPVKNQVTYSSKSLGMNLILLILCPVFSWITYKMIMDDGFTTGEIVLGLSNLGFYAVSLFGITSQYNAFRRNMKRNSKK
;
A
#
# COMPACT_ATOMS: atom_id res chain seq x y z
N MET A 1 2.17 0.87 11.16
CA MET A 1 1.91 -0.32 10.31
C MET A 1 1.67 0.21 8.90
N GLY A 2 2.26 -0.40 7.86
CA GLY A 2 2.12 0.06 6.47
C GLY A 2 0.85 -0.49 5.82
N ASN A 3 0.34 0.21 4.82
CA ASN A 3 -0.81 -0.23 4.02
C ASN A 3 -0.36 -1.38 3.12
N ARG A 4 -0.93 -2.58 3.33
CA ARG A 4 -0.53 -3.79 2.60
C ARG A 4 -1.41 -4.04 1.40
N SER A 5 -0.84 -4.64 0.37
CA SER A 5 -1.58 -5.27 -0.71
C SER A 5 -1.03 -6.68 -0.93
N ARG A 6 -1.89 -7.60 -1.34
CA ARG A 6 -1.54 -9.01 -1.57
C ARG A 6 -2.11 -9.51 -2.87
N LEU A 7 -1.34 -10.34 -3.55
CA LEU A 7 -1.80 -11.22 -4.62
C LEU A 7 -1.73 -12.65 -4.09
N PHE A 8 -2.86 -13.34 -4.07
CA PHE A 8 -2.95 -14.65 -3.43
C PHE A 8 -3.88 -15.60 -4.16
N ILE A 9 -3.68 -16.89 -3.93
CA ILE A 9 -4.55 -17.96 -4.41
C ILE A 9 -5.40 -18.46 -3.24
N GLN A 10 -6.70 -18.51 -3.44
CA GLN A 10 -7.61 -19.25 -2.56
C GLN A 10 -7.68 -20.70 -3.03
N LYS A 11 -7.23 -21.62 -2.17
CA LYS A 11 -7.51 -23.05 -2.25
C LYS A 11 -8.62 -23.38 -1.26
N LYS A 12 -9.31 -24.52 -1.44
CA LYS A 12 -10.49 -24.95 -0.65
C LYS A 12 -10.55 -24.38 0.78
N ASP A 13 -9.53 -24.64 1.60
CA ASP A 13 -9.50 -24.20 3.00
C ASP A 13 -8.28 -23.31 3.34
N LYS A 14 -7.59 -22.75 2.34
CA LYS A 14 -6.33 -22.03 2.59
C LYS A 14 -6.06 -20.92 1.59
N GLU A 15 -5.81 -19.73 2.14
CA GLU A 15 -5.17 -18.62 1.44
C GLU A 15 -3.66 -18.89 1.30
N ILE A 16 -3.15 -18.78 0.06
CA ILE A 16 -1.72 -18.85 -0.23
C ILE A 16 -1.30 -17.53 -0.88
N VAL A 17 -0.69 -16.67 -0.07
CA VAL A 17 -0.13 -15.40 -0.54
C VAL A 17 1.06 -15.66 -1.46
N LEU A 18 0.94 -15.25 -2.72
CA LEU A 18 2.01 -15.36 -3.71
C LEU A 18 2.98 -14.18 -3.58
N PHE A 19 2.42 -12.98 -3.52
CA PHE A 19 3.18 -11.74 -3.44
C PHE A 19 2.55 -10.77 -2.44
N GLU A 20 3.40 -10.02 -1.75
CA GLU A 20 3.03 -8.93 -0.87
C GLU A 20 3.65 -7.63 -1.34
N SER A 21 3.01 -6.53 -1.00
CA SER A 21 3.49 -5.18 -1.28
C SER A 21 3.15 -4.28 -0.11
N ASN A 22 4.13 -3.49 0.34
CA ASN A 22 3.98 -2.55 1.44
C ASN A 22 4.05 -1.13 0.91
N ASN A 23 2.97 -0.36 1.11
CA ASN A 23 2.85 1.03 0.65
C ASN A 23 3.00 1.21 -0.88
N SER A 24 2.72 0.15 -1.65
CA SER A 24 2.74 0.16 -3.12
C SER A 24 1.69 -0.80 -3.66
N LEU A 25 1.24 -0.55 -4.89
CA LEU A 25 0.39 -1.46 -5.65
C LEU A 25 1.13 -1.82 -6.95
N PRO A 26 1.64 -3.06 -7.08
CA PRO A 26 2.47 -3.41 -8.22
C PRO A 26 1.66 -3.42 -9.52
N PHE A 27 2.20 -2.77 -10.56
CA PHE A 27 1.58 -2.64 -11.87
C PHE A 27 1.23 -4.00 -12.48
N PHE A 28 2.07 -5.04 -12.29
CA PHE A 28 1.78 -6.34 -12.89
C PHE A 28 0.48 -6.93 -12.38
N TRP A 29 0.09 -6.64 -11.14
CA TRP A 29 -1.16 -7.14 -10.57
C TRP A 29 -2.37 -6.50 -11.28
N LEU A 30 -2.28 -5.20 -11.59
CA LEU A 30 -3.29 -4.48 -12.36
C LEU A 30 -3.40 -4.95 -13.81
N THR A 31 -2.39 -5.64 -14.34
CA THR A 31 -2.49 -6.26 -15.67
C THR A 31 -3.28 -7.58 -15.68
N LEU A 32 -3.65 -8.12 -14.51
CA LEU A 32 -4.36 -9.40 -14.42
C LEU A 32 -5.88 -9.21 -14.31
N VAL A 33 -6.33 -8.08 -13.76
CA VAL A 33 -7.71 -7.86 -13.35
C VAL A 33 -8.65 -7.53 -14.49
N ASP A 34 -9.89 -7.98 -14.36
CA ASP A 34 -11.00 -7.50 -15.18
C ASP A 34 -11.54 -6.18 -14.65
N LYS A 35 -11.81 -5.23 -15.55
CA LYS A 35 -12.33 -3.91 -15.16
C LYS A 35 -13.68 -4.01 -14.41
N GLY A 36 -14.57 -4.91 -14.83
CA GLY A 36 -15.88 -5.11 -14.21
C GLY A 36 -15.76 -5.62 -12.77
N GLU A 37 -14.83 -6.56 -12.54
CA GLU A 37 -14.54 -7.10 -11.20
C GLU A 37 -13.98 -6.04 -10.25
N VAL A 38 -13.12 -5.15 -10.76
CA VAL A 38 -12.61 -4.00 -10.00
C VAL A 38 -13.73 -3.03 -9.64
N VAL A 39 -14.59 -2.67 -10.60
CA VAL A 39 -15.74 -1.77 -10.35
C VAL A 39 -16.70 -2.38 -9.33
N ARG A 40 -16.93 -3.70 -9.41
CA ARG A 40 -17.76 -4.45 -8.46
C ARG A 40 -17.19 -4.35 -7.04
N ALA A 41 -15.91 -4.65 -6.85
CA ALA A 41 -15.25 -4.55 -5.55
C ALA A 41 -15.29 -3.11 -4.99
N LEU A 42 -14.97 -2.11 -5.81
CA LEU A 42 -14.96 -0.70 -5.39
C LEU A 42 -16.35 -0.20 -4.98
N LYS A 43 -17.43 -0.71 -5.59
CA LYS A 43 -18.80 -0.42 -5.14
C LYS A 43 -19.04 -0.88 -3.70
N TYR A 44 -18.51 -2.03 -3.33
CA TYR A 44 -18.60 -2.53 -1.95
C TYR A 44 -17.73 -1.72 -1.00
N TRP A 45 -16.52 -1.34 -1.42
CA TRP A 45 -15.65 -0.51 -0.59
C TRP A 45 -16.26 0.86 -0.28
N ARG A 46 -16.99 1.47 -1.23
CA ARG A 46 -17.79 2.69 -0.97
C ARG A 46 -18.89 2.47 0.06
N LYS A 47 -19.51 1.28 0.07
CA LYS A 47 -20.53 0.93 1.09
C LYS A 47 -19.85 0.83 2.46
N LEU A 48 -18.73 0.12 2.54
CA LEU A 48 -17.94 -0.01 3.77
C LEU A 48 -17.46 1.35 4.30
N GLU A 49 -16.89 2.21 3.45
CA GLU A 49 -16.45 3.56 3.84
C GLU A 49 -17.59 4.40 4.45
N LYS A 50 -18.83 4.25 3.95
CA LYS A 50 -20.00 4.92 4.53
C LYS A 50 -20.45 4.29 5.84
N LEU A 51 -20.44 2.97 5.95
CA LEU A 51 -20.77 2.27 7.19
C LEU A 51 -19.76 2.58 8.29
N GLU A 52 -18.47 2.65 7.98
CA GLU A 52 -17.43 3.05 8.93
C GLU A 52 -17.60 4.51 9.42
N GLN A 53 -18.21 5.38 8.61
CA GLN A 53 -18.45 6.79 8.97
C GLN A 53 -19.76 7.01 9.71
N TYR A 54 -20.80 6.22 9.43
CA TYR A 54 -22.18 6.52 9.83
C TYR A 54 -22.99 5.32 10.33
N GLY A 55 -22.49 4.09 10.16
CA GLY A 55 -23.18 2.85 10.50
C GLY A 55 -22.91 2.38 11.92
N GLU A 56 -23.74 1.46 12.39
CA GLU A 56 -23.54 0.77 13.66
C GLU A 56 -22.56 -0.39 13.50
N GLU A 57 -21.86 -0.78 14.57
CA GLU A 57 -20.80 -1.80 14.54
C GLU A 57 -21.33 -3.17 14.05
N GLU A 58 -22.58 -3.51 14.39
CA GLU A 58 -23.27 -4.71 13.91
C GLU A 58 -23.46 -4.70 12.39
N GLU A 59 -23.89 -3.57 11.80
CA GLU A 59 -24.06 -3.45 10.34
C GLU A 59 -22.73 -3.57 9.59
N ILE A 60 -21.63 -3.10 10.20
CA ILE A 60 -20.28 -3.26 9.65
C ILE A 60 -19.90 -4.74 9.64
N MET A 61 -20.08 -5.45 10.76
CA MET A 61 -19.75 -6.88 10.85
C MET A 61 -20.57 -7.72 9.86
N GLU A 62 -21.88 -7.53 9.80
CA GLU A 62 -22.74 -8.24 8.84
C GLU A 62 -22.30 -8.00 7.39
N SER A 63 -21.90 -6.76 7.06
CA SER A 63 -21.45 -6.43 5.71
C SER A 63 -20.12 -7.09 5.32
N LEU A 64 -19.23 -7.33 6.29
CA LEU A 64 -17.95 -8.00 6.10
C LEU A 64 -18.12 -9.52 5.92
N GLU A 65 -19.16 -10.11 6.48
CA GLU A 65 -19.51 -11.52 6.26
C GLU A 65 -20.18 -11.74 4.89
N GLU A 66 -20.96 -10.78 4.41
CA GLU A 66 -21.73 -10.91 3.17
C GLU A 66 -20.89 -10.66 1.91
N TYR A 67 -19.89 -9.76 1.96
CA TYR A 67 -19.15 -9.33 0.78
C TYR A 67 -17.63 -9.43 0.94
N SER A 68 -17.00 -10.14 0.00
CA SER A 68 -15.55 -10.13 -0.11
C SER A 68 -15.04 -8.76 -0.56
N THR A 69 -14.07 -8.22 0.18
CA THR A 69 -13.35 -7.00 -0.20
C THR A 69 -12.30 -7.26 -1.29
N TYR A 70 -12.10 -8.52 -1.68
CA TYR A 70 -11.08 -8.90 -2.64
C TYR A 70 -11.57 -8.78 -4.09
N ILE A 71 -10.64 -8.48 -4.98
CA ILE A 71 -10.89 -8.51 -6.43
C ILE A 71 -10.56 -9.90 -6.93
N GLU A 72 -11.59 -10.61 -7.38
CA GLU A 72 -11.45 -11.91 -8.00
C GLU A 72 -10.90 -11.77 -9.43
N ILE A 73 -9.98 -12.66 -9.80
CA ILE A 73 -9.43 -12.76 -11.15
C ILE A 73 -9.84 -14.11 -11.72
N SER A 74 -10.86 -14.09 -12.58
CA SER A 74 -11.28 -15.30 -13.29
C SER A 74 -10.16 -15.80 -14.21
N ARG A 75 -10.01 -17.12 -14.34
CA ARG A 75 -9.02 -17.74 -15.24
C ARG A 75 -9.16 -17.25 -16.70
N LYS A 76 -10.40 -17.02 -17.15
CA LYS A 76 -10.67 -16.49 -18.49
C LYS A 76 -10.12 -15.07 -18.65
N SER A 77 -10.45 -14.17 -17.72
CA SER A 77 -9.96 -12.79 -17.76
C SER A 77 -8.43 -12.74 -17.60
N LEU A 78 -7.86 -13.58 -16.73
CA LEU A 78 -6.41 -13.69 -16.53
C LEU A 78 -5.66 -13.91 -17.85
N LEU A 79 -6.03 -14.95 -18.60
CA LEU A 79 -5.33 -15.30 -19.85
C LEU A 79 -5.46 -14.22 -20.93
N GLN A 80 -6.64 -13.60 -21.04
CA GLN A 80 -6.89 -12.51 -21.98
C GLN A 80 -6.05 -11.28 -21.62
N ASN A 81 -6.05 -10.90 -20.34
CA ASN A 81 -5.37 -9.70 -19.87
C ASN A 81 -3.84 -9.85 -19.91
N ILE A 82 -3.31 -11.03 -19.60
CA ILE A 82 -1.89 -11.37 -19.80
C ILE A 82 -1.49 -11.13 -21.26
N THR A 83 -2.30 -11.56 -22.22
CA THR A 83 -2.01 -11.39 -23.64
C THR A 83 -1.95 -9.91 -24.03
N ILE A 84 -2.91 -9.12 -23.57
CA ILE A 84 -2.97 -7.68 -23.80
C ILE A 84 -1.75 -6.98 -23.19
N ALA A 85 -1.40 -7.32 -21.95
CA ALA A 85 -0.28 -6.77 -21.22
C ALA A 85 1.07 -7.14 -21.84
N LYS A 86 1.27 -8.40 -22.28
CA LYS A 86 2.46 -8.82 -23.02
C LYS A 86 2.66 -7.98 -24.29
N GLN A 87 1.59 -7.63 -25.00
CA GLN A 87 1.67 -6.76 -26.19
C GLN A 87 2.08 -5.32 -25.84
N LEU A 88 1.47 -4.72 -24.81
CA LEU A 88 1.86 -3.39 -24.33
C LEU A 88 3.35 -3.37 -23.90
N LEU A 89 3.73 -4.32 -23.05
CA LEU A 89 5.06 -4.37 -22.44
C LEU A 89 6.15 -4.67 -23.46
N SER A 90 5.93 -5.59 -24.41
CA SER A 90 6.91 -5.86 -25.47
C SER A 90 7.13 -4.64 -26.38
N THR A 91 6.08 -3.85 -26.64
CA THR A 91 6.17 -2.67 -27.52
C THR A 91 6.84 -1.48 -26.82
N HIS A 92 6.55 -1.26 -25.54
CA HIS A 92 6.91 0.00 -24.87
C HIS A 92 7.84 -0.14 -23.67
N PHE A 93 7.96 -1.34 -23.10
CA PHE A 93 8.68 -1.60 -21.85
C PHE A 93 9.57 -2.85 -21.96
N SER A 94 10.45 -2.86 -22.97
CA SER A 94 11.30 -4.02 -23.31
C SER A 94 12.20 -4.52 -22.18
N LYS A 95 12.58 -3.67 -21.22
CA LYS A 95 13.35 -4.07 -20.02
C LYS A 95 12.52 -4.82 -18.98
N VAL A 96 11.20 -4.74 -19.07
CA VAL A 96 10.24 -5.24 -18.08
C VAL A 96 9.64 -6.58 -18.51
N ILE A 97 9.56 -6.83 -19.82
CA ILE A 97 8.85 -7.99 -20.38
C ILE A 97 9.37 -9.35 -19.88
N ALA A 98 10.68 -9.50 -19.67
CA ALA A 98 11.25 -10.76 -19.19
C ALA A 98 10.77 -11.08 -17.77
N LEU A 99 10.86 -10.10 -16.85
CA LEU A 99 10.37 -10.25 -15.48
C LEU A 99 8.85 -10.48 -15.45
N TYR A 100 8.10 -9.80 -16.33
CA TYR A 100 6.66 -10.02 -16.46
C TYR A 100 6.32 -11.44 -16.92
N GLY A 101 7.10 -11.99 -17.86
CA GLY A 101 6.98 -13.37 -18.30
C GLY A 101 7.13 -14.35 -17.14
N ASP A 102 8.25 -14.26 -16.41
CA ASP A 102 8.52 -15.13 -15.26
C ASP A 102 7.42 -15.01 -14.19
N PHE A 103 6.93 -13.79 -13.93
CA PHE A 103 5.84 -13.53 -12.99
C PHE A 103 4.54 -14.23 -13.40
N VAL A 104 4.17 -14.13 -14.68
CA VAL A 104 2.98 -14.78 -15.21
C VAL A 104 3.12 -16.29 -15.16
N ASP A 105 4.24 -16.82 -15.62
CA ASP A 105 4.49 -18.26 -15.67
C ASP A 105 4.45 -18.86 -14.24
N PHE A 106 4.99 -18.15 -13.26
CA PHE A 106 4.91 -18.52 -11.85
C PHE A 106 3.47 -18.54 -11.31
N ILE A 107 2.65 -17.53 -11.63
CA ILE A 107 1.23 -17.54 -11.21
C ILE A 107 0.52 -18.75 -11.83
N GLN A 108 0.71 -18.96 -13.14
CA GLN A 108 0.06 -20.04 -13.86
C GLN A 108 0.49 -21.42 -13.36
N SER A 109 1.77 -21.61 -13.00
CA SER A 109 2.26 -22.88 -12.46
C SER A 109 1.73 -23.21 -11.07
N ASN A 110 1.27 -22.20 -10.32
CA ASN A 110 0.74 -22.36 -8.97
C ASN A 110 -0.80 -22.42 -8.90
N LEU A 111 -1.48 -22.17 -10.03
CA LEU A 111 -2.93 -22.09 -10.12
C LEU A 111 -3.53 -23.37 -10.74
N ASN A 112 -4.22 -24.19 -9.94
CA ASN A 112 -4.96 -25.36 -10.42
C ASN A 112 -6.36 -24.97 -10.95
N GLU A 113 -7.10 -25.91 -11.53
CA GLU A 113 -8.42 -25.65 -12.12
C GLU A 113 -9.46 -25.14 -11.10
N GLU A 114 -9.41 -25.68 -9.88
CA GLU A 114 -10.32 -25.32 -8.77
C GLU A 114 -9.84 -24.12 -7.94
N ASP A 115 -8.66 -23.59 -8.25
CA ASP A 115 -8.05 -22.50 -7.49
C ASP A 115 -8.49 -21.14 -8.05
N THR A 116 -8.73 -20.16 -7.17
CA THR A 116 -9.10 -18.79 -7.57
C THR A 116 -8.02 -17.79 -7.17
N LEU A 117 -7.68 -16.88 -8.08
CA LEU A 117 -6.69 -15.82 -7.84
C LEU A 117 -7.40 -14.54 -7.38
N TYR A 118 -6.85 -13.89 -6.35
CA TYR A 118 -7.41 -12.68 -5.76
C TYR A 118 -6.36 -11.60 -5.54
N ILE A 119 -6.79 -10.34 -5.60
CA ILE A 119 -6.04 -9.19 -5.12
C ILE A 119 -6.76 -8.60 -3.90
N ASP A 120 -6.02 -8.45 -2.81
CA ASP A 120 -6.37 -7.56 -1.71
C ASP A 120 -5.58 -6.26 -1.86
N MET A 121 -6.27 -5.15 -2.06
CA MET A 121 -5.67 -3.82 -2.08
C MET A 121 -6.51 -2.77 -1.35
N ILE A 122 -7.43 -3.19 -0.48
CA ILE A 122 -8.33 -2.25 0.24
C ILE A 122 -7.52 -1.30 1.13
N GLN A 123 -6.50 -1.78 1.84
CA GLN A 123 -5.65 -0.92 2.68
C GLN A 123 -4.83 0.07 1.84
N PHE A 124 -4.47 -0.29 0.61
CA PHE A 124 -3.77 0.63 -0.29
C PHE A 124 -4.68 1.77 -0.74
N SER A 125 -6.00 1.55 -0.85
CA SER A 125 -6.95 2.61 -1.16
C SER A 125 -6.91 3.77 -0.14
N SER A 126 -6.50 3.50 1.11
CA SER A 126 -6.36 4.52 2.17
C SER A 126 -5.25 5.56 1.92
N PHE A 127 -4.44 5.42 0.86
CA PHE A 127 -3.54 6.49 0.42
C PHE A 127 -4.25 7.63 -0.34
N TYR A 128 -5.52 7.42 -0.67
CA TYR A 128 -6.33 8.37 -1.41
C TYR A 128 -7.41 8.95 -0.49
N ASP A 129 -7.84 10.18 -0.76
CA ASP A 129 -8.79 10.87 0.12
C ASP A 129 -10.18 10.22 0.13
N SER A 130 -10.52 9.42 -0.89
CA SER A 130 -11.75 8.65 -0.97
C SER A 130 -11.64 7.48 -1.95
N VAL A 131 -12.55 6.50 -1.81
CA VAL A 131 -12.66 5.37 -2.75
C VAL A 131 -12.94 5.85 -4.19
N ASP A 132 -13.67 6.96 -4.37
CA ASP A 132 -13.95 7.53 -5.69
C ASP A 132 -12.69 8.07 -6.40
N ILE A 133 -11.74 8.64 -5.65
CA ILE A 133 -10.46 9.08 -6.21
C ILE A 133 -9.60 7.86 -6.56
N PHE A 134 -9.56 6.88 -5.66
CA PHE A 134 -8.84 5.63 -5.90
C PHE A 134 -9.36 4.91 -7.15
N GLU A 135 -10.68 4.79 -7.30
CA GLU A 135 -11.33 4.20 -8.47
C GLU A 135 -10.86 4.88 -9.76
N LYS A 136 -10.91 6.21 -9.83
CA LYS A 136 -10.50 6.94 -11.04
C LYS A 136 -9.06 6.60 -11.43
N VAL A 137 -8.16 6.54 -10.44
CA VAL A 137 -6.74 6.24 -10.67
C VAL A 137 -6.55 4.80 -11.15
N ILE A 138 -7.19 3.83 -10.50
CA ILE A 138 -7.07 2.41 -10.89
C ILE A 138 -7.71 2.12 -12.24
N LEU A 139 -8.90 2.64 -12.51
CA LEU A 139 -9.58 2.44 -13.79
C LEU A 139 -8.83 3.11 -14.94
N GLN A 140 -8.19 4.26 -14.70
CA GLN A 140 -7.31 4.89 -15.70
C GLN A 140 -6.11 4.01 -16.03
N GLU A 141 -5.49 3.38 -15.03
CA GLU A 141 -4.37 2.47 -15.24
C GLU A 141 -4.79 1.23 -16.04
N ILE A 142 -5.91 0.60 -15.66
CA ILE A 142 -6.47 -0.57 -16.37
C ILE A 142 -6.84 -0.20 -17.81
N ASP A 143 -7.52 0.93 -18.02
CA ASP A 143 -7.87 1.41 -19.35
C ASP A 143 -6.62 1.70 -20.20
N ALA A 144 -5.55 2.23 -19.59
CA ALA A 144 -4.28 2.45 -20.27
C ALA A 144 -3.63 1.12 -20.72
N VAL A 145 -3.75 0.06 -19.93
CA VAL A 145 -3.30 -1.29 -20.32
C VAL A 145 -4.10 -1.81 -21.52
N HIS A 146 -5.43 -1.81 -21.43
CA HIS A 146 -6.30 -2.32 -22.50
C HIS A 146 -6.16 -1.53 -23.81
N GLN A 147 -6.00 -0.22 -23.71
CA GLN A 147 -5.82 0.66 -24.87
C GLN A 147 -4.35 0.74 -25.34
N LYS A 148 -3.43 0.03 -24.67
CA LYS A 148 -1.99 0.02 -24.95
C LYS A 148 -1.36 1.42 -24.93
N LYS A 149 -1.86 2.32 -24.07
CA LYS A 149 -1.39 3.71 -23.95
C LYS A 149 -0.27 3.81 -22.92
N ALA A 150 0.95 3.43 -23.31
CA ALA A 150 2.12 3.42 -22.41
C ALA A 150 2.38 4.73 -21.65
N ARG A 151 2.09 5.89 -22.26
CA ARG A 151 2.27 7.21 -21.61
C ARG A 151 1.32 7.46 -20.44
N ASN A 152 0.24 6.69 -20.33
CA ASN A 152 -0.77 6.82 -19.29
C ASN A 152 -0.55 5.82 -18.15
N ILE A 153 0.48 4.97 -18.24
CA ILE A 153 0.87 4.03 -17.19
C ILE A 153 1.62 4.81 -16.10
N THR A 154 1.13 4.74 -14.88
CA THR A 154 1.62 5.54 -13.73
C THR A 154 2.15 4.68 -12.59
N PHE A 155 1.77 3.40 -12.50
CA PHE A 155 2.17 2.50 -11.43
C PHE A 155 3.47 1.74 -11.73
N LEU A 156 3.99 1.81 -12.96
CA LEU A 156 5.23 1.15 -13.35
C LEU A 156 6.42 2.11 -13.26
N ASP A 157 7.30 1.90 -12.28
CA ASP A 157 8.60 2.57 -12.16
C ASP A 157 9.73 1.63 -12.57
N SER A 158 10.40 1.96 -13.68
CA SER A 158 11.56 1.20 -14.17
C SER A 158 12.74 1.13 -13.20
N ASN A 159 12.80 1.98 -12.16
CA ASN A 159 13.85 1.97 -11.15
C ASN A 159 13.54 1.06 -9.95
N ASP A 160 12.29 0.62 -9.79
CA ASP A 160 11.86 -0.27 -8.72
C ASP A 160 10.81 -1.27 -9.23
N LEU A 161 11.25 -2.18 -10.09
CA LEU A 161 10.41 -3.24 -10.68
C LEU A 161 9.90 -4.27 -9.66
N ILE A 162 10.35 -4.21 -8.40
CA ILE A 162 9.84 -5.05 -7.34
C ILE A 162 8.62 -4.39 -6.70
N ALA A 163 8.74 -3.18 -6.14
CA ALA A 163 7.57 -2.51 -5.55
C ALA A 163 6.54 -2.10 -6.59
N SER A 164 6.98 -1.70 -7.78
CA SER A 164 6.11 -1.22 -8.84
C SER A 164 5.71 -2.31 -9.84
N GLY A 165 6.34 -3.49 -9.83
CA GLY A 165 6.16 -4.53 -10.85
C GLY A 165 5.54 -5.78 -10.26
N THR A 166 6.35 -6.67 -9.68
CA THR A 166 5.91 -7.99 -9.19
C THR A 166 5.34 -8.01 -7.78
N GLY A 167 5.75 -7.07 -6.93
CA GLY A 167 5.69 -7.23 -5.47
C GLY A 167 6.83 -8.11 -4.93
N PHE A 168 6.87 -8.26 -3.61
CA PHE A 168 7.78 -9.17 -2.92
C PHE A 168 7.18 -10.57 -2.89
N VAL A 169 7.90 -11.55 -3.42
CA VAL A 169 7.46 -12.92 -3.40
C VAL A 169 7.43 -13.44 -1.96
N ASN A 170 6.42 -14.24 -1.62
CA ASN A 170 6.35 -14.90 -0.33
C ASN A 170 7.55 -15.86 -0.15
N LEU A 171 8.07 -15.93 1.07
CA LEU A 171 9.25 -16.74 1.44
C LEU A 171 9.10 -18.23 1.14
N LEU A 172 7.86 -18.73 1.00
CA LEU A 172 7.58 -20.12 0.62
C LEU A 172 7.96 -20.44 -0.83
N PHE A 173 8.06 -19.45 -1.72
CA PHE A 173 8.32 -19.64 -3.15
C PHE A 173 9.78 -19.34 -3.51
N VAL A 174 10.64 -20.21 -3.02
CA VAL A 174 12.11 -20.09 -3.18
C VAL A 174 12.50 -20.09 -4.66
N ASP A 175 11.82 -20.85 -5.51
CA ASP A 175 12.18 -20.99 -6.92
C ASP A 175 12.01 -19.66 -7.67
N PHE A 176 10.86 -19.00 -7.52
CA PHE A 176 10.66 -17.67 -8.10
C PHE A 176 11.63 -16.64 -7.51
N SER A 177 11.90 -16.73 -6.21
CA SER A 177 12.87 -15.84 -5.57
C SER A 177 14.27 -15.97 -6.18
N LYS A 178 14.62 -17.11 -6.79
CA LYS A 178 15.93 -17.36 -7.41
C LYS A 178 15.97 -17.05 -8.92
N CYS A 179 14.84 -16.74 -9.55
CA CYS A 179 14.81 -16.39 -10.97
C CYS A 179 15.72 -15.21 -11.28
N ASP A 180 16.51 -15.30 -12.35
CA ASP A 180 17.51 -14.29 -12.71
C ASP A 180 16.88 -12.92 -12.94
N THR A 181 15.72 -12.86 -13.60
CA THR A 181 15.01 -11.59 -13.84
C THR A 181 14.59 -10.93 -12.52
N TYR A 182 14.08 -11.71 -11.57
CA TYR A 182 13.65 -11.24 -10.26
C TYR A 182 14.84 -10.78 -9.41
N GLN A 183 15.92 -11.56 -9.39
CA GLN A 183 17.16 -11.20 -8.71
C GLN A 183 17.81 -9.95 -9.30
N ASN A 184 17.79 -9.80 -10.62
CA ASN A 184 18.27 -8.60 -11.29
C ASN A 184 17.39 -7.38 -10.94
N ALA A 185 16.07 -7.53 -10.89
CA ALA A 185 15.18 -6.48 -10.46
C ALA A 185 15.42 -6.07 -8.99
N LEU A 186 15.61 -7.05 -8.09
CA LEU A 186 15.94 -6.82 -6.68
C LEU A 186 17.26 -6.04 -6.52
N LYS A 187 18.32 -6.47 -7.19
CA LYS A 187 19.65 -5.81 -7.13
C LYS A 187 19.62 -4.39 -7.69
N ASN A 188 18.82 -4.17 -8.72
CA ASN A 188 18.70 -2.87 -9.38
C ASN A 188 17.67 -1.94 -8.73
N ARG A 189 17.00 -2.35 -7.64
CA ARG A 189 16.15 -1.46 -6.88
C ARG A 189 16.99 -0.28 -6.38
N LYS A 190 16.75 0.88 -6.98
CA LYS A 190 17.09 2.13 -6.35
C LYS A 190 15.92 2.41 -5.45
N SER A 191 16.09 2.22 -4.14
CA SER A 191 15.07 2.65 -3.18
C SER A 191 14.70 4.07 -3.57
N ALA A 192 13.47 4.28 -4.06
CA ALA A 192 13.01 5.62 -4.33
C ALA A 192 13.28 6.40 -3.05
N PRO A 193 13.97 7.56 -3.08
CA PRO A 193 14.04 8.39 -1.89
C PRO A 193 12.59 8.56 -1.51
N VAL A 194 12.20 8.11 -0.31
CA VAL A 194 10.84 8.25 0.18
C VAL A 194 10.59 9.75 0.07
N LYS A 195 9.90 10.18 -0.99
CA LYS A 195 9.38 11.52 -1.07
C LYS A 195 8.24 11.46 -0.09
N ASN A 196 8.58 11.63 1.19
CA ASN A 196 7.69 12.07 2.23
C ASN A 196 7.20 13.45 1.77
N GLN A 197 6.34 13.50 0.77
CA GLN A 197 5.38 14.58 0.63
C GLN A 197 4.45 14.35 1.81
N VAL A 198 4.90 14.81 2.98
CA VAL A 198 4.04 14.95 4.15
C VAL A 198 2.96 15.91 3.69
N THR A 199 1.79 15.36 3.35
CA THR A 199 0.59 16.12 3.13
C THR A 199 0.14 16.64 4.49
N TYR A 200 -0.33 17.89 4.50
CA TYR A 200 -0.83 18.49 5.72
C TYR A 200 -2.01 17.65 6.25
N SER A 201 -1.93 17.22 7.50
CA SER A 201 -3.00 16.48 8.19
C SER A 201 -3.29 17.15 9.53
N SER A 202 -4.51 17.67 9.67
CA SER A 202 -4.99 18.27 10.93
C SER A 202 -4.99 17.27 12.08
N LYS A 203 -5.33 16.00 11.81
CA LYS A 203 -5.27 14.90 12.78
C LYS A 203 -3.84 14.64 13.25
N SER A 204 -2.86 14.63 12.34
CA SER A 204 -1.45 14.45 12.69
C SER A 204 -0.89 15.63 13.50
N LEU A 205 -1.26 16.86 13.14
CA LEU A 205 -0.87 18.06 13.91
C LEU A 205 -1.47 18.01 15.32
N GLY A 206 -2.76 17.71 15.45
CA GLY A 206 -3.45 17.59 16.73
C GLY A 206 -2.80 16.54 17.64
N MET A 207 -2.48 15.36 17.11
CA MET A 207 -1.80 14.30 17.87
C MET A 207 -0.42 14.74 18.38
N ASN A 208 0.38 15.40 17.55
CA ASN A 208 1.69 15.89 17.98
C ASN A 208 1.57 16.99 19.05
N LEU A 209 0.57 17.87 18.96
CA LEU A 209 0.30 18.88 19.98
C LEU A 209 -0.13 18.24 21.31
N ILE A 210 -1.01 17.23 21.28
CA ILE A 210 -1.40 16.47 22.47
C ILE A 210 -0.18 15.82 23.11
N LEU A 211 0.68 15.17 22.31
CA LEU A 211 1.92 14.57 22.79
C LEU A 211 2.82 15.63 23.45
N LEU A 212 2.95 16.82 22.85
CA LEU A 212 3.75 17.92 23.39
C LEU A 212 3.25 18.38 24.75
N ILE A 213 1.93 18.45 24.93
CA ILE A 213 1.28 18.87 26.18
C ILE A 213 1.42 17.80 27.27
N LEU A 214 1.44 16.52 26.90
CA LEU A 214 1.65 15.41 27.83
C LEU A 214 3.12 15.33 28.33
N CYS A 215 4.09 15.72 27.52
CA CYS A 215 5.51 15.62 27.89
C CYS A 215 5.87 16.36 29.21
N PRO A 216 5.37 17.59 29.50
CA PRO A 216 5.55 18.25 30.80
C PRO A 216 5.00 17.45 31.99
N VAL A 217 3.88 16.74 31.80
CA VAL A 217 3.29 15.90 32.86
C VAL A 217 4.23 14.74 33.17
N PHE A 218 4.76 14.07 32.15
CA PHE A 218 5.76 13.00 32.33
C PHE A 218 7.10 13.52 32.85
N SER A 219 7.52 14.74 32.48
CA SER A 219 8.71 15.38 33.05
C SER A 219 8.55 15.60 34.56
N TRP A 220 7.36 16.04 34.99
CA TRP A 220 7.05 16.23 36.41
C TRP A 220 6.98 14.91 37.18
N ILE A 221 6.37 13.86 36.59
CA ILE A 221 6.36 12.51 37.17
C ILE A 221 7.79 11.98 37.33
N THR A 222 8.62 12.09 36.28
CA THR A 222 10.02 11.65 36.32
C THR A 222 10.81 12.42 37.38
N TYR A 223 10.60 13.73 37.48
CA TYR A 223 11.22 14.56 38.52
C TYR A 223 10.82 14.10 39.93
N LYS A 224 9.53 13.82 40.17
CA LYS A 224 9.05 13.30 41.45
C LYS A 224 9.66 11.95 41.80
N MET A 225 9.71 11.02 40.84
CA MET A 225 10.32 9.71 41.04
C MET A 225 11.80 9.82 41.40
N ILE A 226 12.55 10.71 40.73
CA ILE A 226 13.96 10.96 41.06
C ILE A 226 14.13 11.54 42.47
N MET A 227 13.20 12.39 42.92
CA MET A 227 13.22 12.97 44.27
C MET A 227 12.91 11.94 45.36
N ASP A 228 12.04 10.97 45.07
CA ASP A 228 11.59 9.96 46.04
C ASP A 228 12.54 8.74 46.08
N ASP A 229 12.97 8.23 44.93
CA ASP A 229 13.73 6.97 44.80
C ASP A 229 15.21 7.17 44.38
N GLY A 230 15.61 8.40 44.05
CA GLY A 230 16.94 8.70 43.53
C GLY A 230 17.11 8.38 42.05
N PHE A 231 18.36 8.33 41.57
CA PHE A 231 18.66 7.98 40.18
C PHE A 231 18.80 6.47 40.02
N THR A 232 17.71 5.78 39.70
CA THR A 232 17.76 4.38 39.25
C THR A 232 17.74 4.31 37.72
N THR A 233 18.06 3.14 37.19
CA THR A 233 18.03 2.87 35.75
C THR A 233 16.63 3.12 35.15
N GLY A 234 15.57 2.91 35.94
CA GLY A 234 14.19 3.10 35.50
C GLY A 234 13.85 4.56 35.21
N GLU A 235 14.19 5.48 36.11
CA GLU A 235 13.86 6.90 35.93
C GLU A 235 14.71 7.53 34.83
N ILE A 236 15.97 7.09 34.65
CA ILE A 236 16.83 7.55 33.55
C ILE A 236 16.23 7.17 32.19
N VAL A 237 15.76 5.92 32.04
CA VAL A 237 15.12 5.44 30.81
C VAL A 237 13.81 6.20 30.55
N LEU A 238 13.01 6.44 31.59
CA LEU A 238 11.78 7.22 31.49
C LEU A 238 12.05 8.67 31.05
N GLY A 239 13.05 9.33 31.65
CA GLY A 239 13.46 10.69 31.32
C GLY A 239 13.98 10.83 29.89
N LEU A 240 14.83 9.90 29.45
CA LEU A 240 15.33 9.86 28.06
C LEU A 240 14.21 9.58 27.06
N SER A 241 13.27 8.71 27.40
CA SER A 241 12.10 8.44 26.56
C SER A 241 11.22 9.67 26.40
N ASN A 242 11.03 10.43 27.48
CA ASN A 242 10.28 11.69 27.45
C ASN A 242 10.96 12.78 26.61
N LEU A 243 12.30 12.89 26.68
CA LEU A 243 13.07 13.75 25.76
C LEU A 243 12.92 13.31 24.30
N GLY A 244 12.85 12.00 24.05
CA GLY A 244 12.52 11.45 22.73
C GLY A 244 11.14 11.88 22.24
N PHE A 245 10.12 11.85 23.11
CA PHE A 245 8.76 12.31 22.78
C PHE A 245 8.71 13.81 22.45
N TYR A 246 9.43 14.66 23.19
CA TYR A 246 9.58 16.08 22.83
C TYR A 246 10.16 16.25 21.43
N ALA A 247 11.24 15.53 21.12
CA ALA A 247 11.90 15.62 19.81
C ALA A 247 10.97 15.18 18.67
N VAL A 248 10.25 14.06 18.85
CA VAL A 248 9.31 13.53 17.85
C VAL A 248 8.14 14.50 17.64
N SER A 249 7.54 15.04 18.71
CA SER A 249 6.43 15.97 18.59
C SER A 249 6.84 17.28 17.89
N LEU A 250 7.96 17.89 18.31
CA LEU A 250 8.46 19.12 17.69
C LEU A 250 8.81 18.92 16.22
N PHE A 251 9.42 17.78 15.88
CA PHE A 251 9.69 17.43 14.49
C PHE A 251 8.39 17.22 13.69
N GLY A 252 7.39 16.56 14.27
CA GLY A 252 6.07 16.38 13.67
C GLY A 252 5.37 17.71 13.39
N ILE A 253 5.34 18.61 14.38
CA ILE A 253 4.72 19.95 14.26
C ILE A 253 5.42 20.79 13.19
N THR A 254 6.75 20.84 13.21
CA THR A 254 7.53 21.60 12.21
C THR A 254 7.36 21.06 10.80
N SER A 255 7.29 19.73 10.66
CA SER A 255 7.00 19.06 9.39
C SER A 255 5.60 19.43 8.85
N GLN A 256 4.57 19.36 9.70
CA GLN A 256 3.18 19.72 9.35
C GLN A 256 3.03 21.21 9.02
N TYR A 257 3.69 22.09 9.79
CA TYR A 257 3.72 23.53 9.51
C TYR A 257 4.37 23.85 8.15
N ASN A 258 5.48 23.18 7.85
CA ASN A 258 6.16 23.33 6.56
C ASN A 258 5.30 22.81 5.40
N ALA A 259 4.57 21.70 5.60
CA ALA A 259 3.63 21.17 4.62
C ALA A 259 2.46 22.16 4.36
N PHE A 260 1.86 22.71 5.41
CA PHE A 260 0.82 23.74 5.32
C PHE A 260 1.30 24.98 4.54
N ARG A 261 2.50 25.49 4.88
CA ARG A 261 3.09 26.66 4.22
C ARG A 261 3.37 26.43 2.73
N ARG A 262 3.80 25.21 2.36
CA ARG A 262 4.01 24.83 0.95
C ARG A 262 2.69 24.77 0.18
N ASN A 263 1.63 24.25 0.80
CA ASN A 263 0.30 24.19 0.19
C ASN A 263 -0.31 25.58 -0.03
N MET A 264 -0.19 26.49 0.94
CA MET A 264 -0.61 27.89 0.81
C MET A 264 0.11 28.62 -0.35
N LYS A 265 1.43 28.45 -0.48
CA LYS A 265 2.22 29.04 -1.59
C LYS A 265 1.88 28.47 -2.96
N ARG A 266 1.35 27.25 -3.03
CA ARG A 266 0.90 26.61 -4.28
C ARG A 266 -0.45 27.14 -4.72
N ASN A 267 -1.36 27.39 -3.78
CA ASN A 267 -2.69 27.93 -4.06
C ASN A 267 -2.67 29.43 -4.40
N SER A 268 -1.66 30.18 -3.98
CA SER A 268 -1.48 31.60 -4.33
C SER A 268 -0.83 31.86 -5.70
N LYS A 269 -0.44 30.80 -6.42
CA LYS A 269 0.22 30.86 -7.75
C LYS A 269 -0.65 30.30 -8.88
N LYS A 270 -1.87 29.87 -8.56
CA LYS A 270 -2.94 29.56 -9.51
C LYS A 270 -3.92 30.73 -9.52
#